data_AF-A0A0V8HPI8-F1
#
_entry.id   AF-A0A0V8HPI8-F1
#
_cell.length_a   1.000
_cell.length_b   1.000
_cell.length_c   1.000
_cell.angle_alpha   90.00
_cell.angle_beta   90.00
_cell.angle_gamma   90.00
#
_symmetry.space_group_name_H-M   'P 1'
#
loop_
_entity.id
_entity.type
_entity.pdbx_description
1 polymer ?
#
loop_
_entity_poly.entity_id
_entity_poly.type
_entity_poly.pdbx_seq_one_letter_code
_entity_poly.pdbx_strand_id
1 'polypeptide(L)'
;MKKKLSFLSFVLFLIGALFYVMMLFGRDEFLLAGVSCSAAGLIIALFSERGTFKKIAIAGNGVIVGVALIVPFIVTTFFWNTP
;
A
#
# COMPACT_ATOMS: atom_id res chain seq x y z
N MET A 1 14.90 -18.59 1.09
CA MET A 1 13.66 -18.08 0.44
C MET A 1 13.14 -16.79 1.08
N LYS A 2 13.14 -16.67 2.41
CA LYS A 2 12.60 -15.50 3.13
C LYS A 2 13.25 -14.15 2.77
N LYS A 3 14.56 -14.10 2.46
CA LYS A 3 15.21 -12.90 1.88
C LYS A 3 14.62 -12.46 0.53
N LYS A 4 14.30 -13.40 -0.36
CA LYS A 4 13.68 -13.10 -1.67
C LYS A 4 12.28 -12.53 -1.48
N LEU A 5 11.54 -13.00 -0.49
CA LEU A 5 10.22 -12.44 -0.13
C LEU A 5 10.35 -10.99 0.36
N SER A 6 11.36 -10.65 1.17
CA SER A 6 11.58 -9.27 1.62
C SER A 6 11.90 -8.33 0.47
N PHE A 7 12.68 -8.80 -0.51
CA PHE A 7 12.95 -8.03 -1.73
C PHE A 7 11.70 -7.88 -2.59
N LEU A 8 10.94 -8.96 -2.79
CA LEU A 8 9.70 -8.93 -3.55
C LEU A 8 8.65 -7.99 -2.93
N SER A 9 8.47 -8.03 -1.60
CA SER A 9 7.55 -7.11 -0.92
C SER A 9 7.97 -5.65 -1.06
N PHE A 10 9.27 -5.39 -1.11
CA PHE A 10 9.82 -4.06 -1.34
C PHE A 10 9.59 -3.60 -2.79
N VAL A 11 9.76 -4.47 -3.78
CA VAL A 11 9.43 -4.16 -5.17
C VAL A 11 7.94 -3.88 -5.35
N LEU A 12 7.06 -4.68 -4.72
CA LEU A 12 5.62 -4.43 -4.71
C LEU A 12 5.26 -3.11 -4.05
N PHE A 13 6.00 -2.70 -3.01
CA PHE A 13 5.86 -1.36 -2.44
C PHE A 13 6.19 -0.27 -3.45
N LEU A 14 7.30 -0.37 -4.19
CA LEU A 14 7.66 0.63 -5.19
C LEU A 14 6.63 0.74 -6.32
N ILE A 15 6.11 -0.40 -6.80
CA ILE A 15 5.04 -0.44 -7.82
C ILE A 15 3.74 0.17 -7.26
N GLY A 16 3.34 -0.25 -6.06
CA GLY A 16 2.15 0.27 -5.39
C GLY A 16 2.24 1.77 -5.15
N ALA A 17 3.41 2.27 -4.72
CA ALA A 17 3.69 3.69 -4.54
C ALA A 17 3.60 4.46 -5.85
N LEU A 18 4.17 3.93 -6.94
CA LEU A 18 4.07 4.55 -8.27
C LEU A 18 2.61 4.70 -8.71
N PHE A 19 1.82 3.63 -8.59
CA PHE A 19 0.39 3.68 -8.93
C PHE A 19 -0.40 4.61 -8.02
N TYR A 20 -0.09 4.63 -6.73
CA TYR A 20 -0.74 5.55 -5.79
C TYR A 20 -0.41 7.02 -6.12
N VAL A 21 0.83 7.32 -6.48
CA VAL A 21 1.23 8.66 -6.95
C VAL A 21 0.49 9.03 -8.24
N MET A 22 0.37 8.11 -9.21
CA MET A 22 -0.41 8.37 -10.43
C MET A 22 -1.88 8.68 -10.12
N MET A 23 -2.48 7.96 -9.15
CA MET A 23 -3.82 8.26 -8.65
C MET A 23 -3.93 9.68 -8.07
N LEU A 24 -2.94 10.13 -7.28
CA LEU A 24 -2.90 11.51 -6.77
C LEU A 24 -2.80 12.57 -7.89
N PHE A 25 -2.34 12.21 -9.09
CA PHE A 25 -2.36 13.06 -10.28
C PHE A 25 -3.68 13.00 -11.08
N GLY A 26 -4.75 12.43 -10.49
CA GLY A 26 -6.08 12.35 -11.10
C GLY A 26 -6.30 11.15 -12.01
N ARG A 27 -5.46 10.11 -11.89
CA ARG A 27 -5.63 8.83 -12.61
C ARG A 27 -6.25 7.79 -11.68
N ASP A 28 -7.53 7.96 -11.38
CA ASP A 28 -8.27 7.16 -10.39
C ASP A 28 -8.25 5.65 -10.70
N GLU A 29 -8.10 5.28 -11.97
CA GLU A 29 -7.98 3.89 -12.42
C GLU A 29 -6.81 3.13 -11.76
N PHE A 30 -5.77 3.83 -11.30
CA PHE A 30 -4.63 3.21 -10.62
C PHE A 30 -4.87 2.96 -9.13
N LEU A 31 -5.94 3.48 -8.52
CA LEU A 31 -6.20 3.31 -7.09
C LEU A 31 -6.25 1.83 -6.72
N LEU A 32 -7.09 1.06 -7.41
CA LEU A 32 -7.29 -0.35 -7.12
C LEU A 32 -5.99 -1.15 -7.33
N ALA A 33 -5.26 -0.87 -8.41
CA ALA A 33 -4.00 -1.54 -8.71
C ALA A 33 -2.92 -1.22 -7.67
N GLY A 34 -2.79 0.05 -7.25
CA GLY A 34 -1.83 0.49 -6.25
C GLY A 34 -2.11 -0.12 -4.88
N VAL A 35 -3.37 -0.06 -4.43
CA VAL A 35 -3.79 -0.64 -3.15
C VAL A 35 -3.65 -2.16 -3.15
N SER A 36 -4.00 -2.84 -4.24
CA SER A 36 -3.87 -4.31 -4.35
C SER A 36 -2.40 -4.74 -4.31
N CYS A 37 -1.52 -4.03 -5.03
CA CYS A 37 -0.07 -4.28 -4.99
C CYS A 37 0.47 -4.08 -3.58
N SER A 38 0.08 -2.99 -2.90
CA SER A 38 0.52 -2.72 -1.55
C SER A 38 -0.03 -3.71 -0.53
N ALA A 39 -1.29 -4.13 -0.64
CA ALA A 39 -1.87 -5.16 0.22
C ALA A 39 -1.13 -6.49 0.07
N ALA A 40 -0.89 -6.94 -1.16
CA ALA A 40 -0.10 -8.15 -1.43
C ALA A 40 1.33 -8.01 -0.89
N GLY A 41 1.98 -6.87 -1.14
CA GLY A 41 3.32 -6.56 -0.63
C GLY A 41 3.39 -6.59 0.89
N LEU A 42 2.39 -6.05 1.58
CA LEU A 42 2.28 -6.07 3.03
C LEU A 42 2.17 -7.49 3.56
N ILE A 43 1.25 -8.30 3.01
CA ILE A 43 1.07 -9.71 3.39
C ILE A 43 2.38 -10.47 3.22
N ILE A 44 3.05 -10.33 2.08
CA ILE A 44 4.35 -10.98 1.82
C ILE A 44 5.42 -10.51 2.82
N ALA A 45 5.44 -9.21 3.14
CA ALA A 45 6.42 -8.65 4.06
C ALA A 45 6.30 -9.25 5.47
N LEU A 46 5.08 -9.54 5.95
CA LEU A 46 4.83 -10.14 7.27
C LEU A 46 5.55 -11.49 7.43
N PHE A 47 5.53 -12.33 6.38
CA PHE A 47 6.16 -13.66 6.37
C PHE A 47 7.64 -13.65 5.94
N SER A 48 8.19 -12.50 5.57
CA SER A 48 9.58 -12.36 5.10
C SER A 48 10.62 -12.26 6.23
N GLU A 49 11.91 -12.33 5.89
CA GLU A 49 13.02 -12.29 6.85
C GLU A 49 13.21 -10.90 7.47
N ARG A 50 13.70 -10.82 8.71
CA ARG A 50 14.01 -9.53 9.33
C ARG A 50 15.18 -8.88 8.58
N GLY A 51 15.00 -7.63 8.18
CA GLY A 51 15.99 -6.85 7.45
C GLY A 51 15.44 -5.47 7.05
N THR A 52 16.30 -4.62 6.51
CA THR A 52 15.94 -3.25 6.11
C THR A 52 14.80 -3.23 5.09
N PHE A 53 14.86 -4.08 4.06
CA PHE A 53 13.79 -4.18 3.05
C PHE A 53 12.44 -4.57 3.66
N LYS A 54 12.40 -5.50 4.62
CA LYS A 54 11.15 -5.86 5.32
C LYS A 54 10.57 -4.66 6.07
N LYS A 55 11.42 -3.91 6.80
CA LYS A 55 10.96 -2.73 7.57
C LYS A 55 10.35 -1.68 6.65
N ILE A 56 11.05 -1.35 5.55
CA ILE A 56 10.58 -0.38 4.57
C ILE A 56 9.30 -0.89 3.89
N ALA A 57 9.25 -2.15 3.48
CA ALA A 57 8.07 -2.73 2.85
C ALA A 57 6.85 -2.76 3.77
N ILE A 58 7.00 -3.08 5.06
CA ILE A 58 5.89 -3.04 6.01
C ILE A 58 5.39 -1.61 6.19
N ALA A 59 6.29 -0.67 6.46
CA ALA A 59 5.91 0.73 6.67
C ALA A 59 5.26 1.33 5.42
N GLY A 60 5.91 1.21 4.26
CA GLY A 60 5.44 1.79 3.01
C GLY A 60 4.13 1.20 2.51
N ASN A 61 4.04 -0.14 2.43
CA ASN A 61 2.78 -0.78 2.03
C ASN A 61 1.66 -0.52 3.05
N GLY A 62 1.99 -0.52 4.35
CA GLY A 62 1.04 -0.22 5.42
C GLY A 62 0.49 1.20 5.34
N VAL A 63 1.32 2.18 5.01
CA VAL A 63 0.87 3.57 4.79
C VAL A 63 -0.07 3.66 3.60
N ILE A 64 0.27 3.05 2.45
CA ILE A 64 -0.59 3.12 1.26
C ILE A 64 -1.96 2.49 1.55
N VAL A 65 -1.98 1.27 2.11
CA VAL A 65 -3.24 0.59 2.49
C VAL A 65 -4.00 1.37 3.55
N GLY A 66 -3.30 1.87 4.57
CA GLY A 66 -3.88 2.62 5.66
C GLY A 66 -4.55 3.91 5.16
N VAL A 67 -3.83 4.74 4.41
CA VAL A 67 -4.39 6.00 3.88
C VAL A 67 -5.54 5.71 2.92
N ALA A 68 -5.39 4.76 2.01
CA ALA A 68 -6.40 4.42 1.02
C ALA A 68 -7.72 3.89 1.61
N LEU A 69 -7.70 3.35 2.83
CA LEU A 69 -8.90 2.85 3.51
C LEU A 69 -9.41 3.81 4.58
N ILE A 70 -8.51 4.28 5.44
CA ILE A 70 -8.85 5.09 6.63
C ILE A 70 -9.32 6.48 6.20
N VAL A 71 -8.65 7.14 5.24
CA VAL A 71 -9.04 8.50 4.85
C VAL A 71 -10.43 8.52 4.22
N PRO A 72 -10.74 7.69 3.20
CA PRO A 72 -12.09 7.66 2.66
C PRO A 72 -13.13 7.27 3.70
N PHE A 73 -12.84 6.29 4.56
CA PHE A 73 -13.76 5.91 5.64
C PHE A 73 -14.06 7.08 6.57
N ILE A 74 -13.03 7.84 6.99
CA ILE A 74 -13.23 9.00 7.85
C ILE A 74 -14.06 10.07 7.12
N VAL A 75 -13.71 10.37 5.86
CA VAL A 75 -14.40 11.39 5.07
C VAL A 75 -15.87 11.02 4.87
N THR A 76 -16.18 9.82 4.41
CA THR A 76 -17.56 9.41 4.12
C THR A 76 -18.40 9.18 5.37
N THR A 77 -17.78 8.78 6.49
CA THR A 77 -18.54 8.49 7.72
C THR A 77 -18.76 9.74 8.58
N PHE A 78 -17.79 10.65 8.66
CA PHE A 78 -17.83 11.77 9.61
C PHE A 78 -18.02 13.13 8.96
N PHE A 79 -17.57 13.33 7.71
CA PHE A 79 -17.60 14.64 7.06
C PHE A 79 -18.65 14.74 5.96
N TRP A 80 -18.81 13.69 5.16
CA TRP A 80 -19.78 13.57 4.07
C TRP A 80 -20.77 12.45 4.35
N ASN A 81 -21.48 12.57 5.47
CA ASN A 81 -22.45 11.58 5.92
C ASN A 81 -23.90 11.90 5.51
N THR A 82 -24.10 12.97 4.74
CA THR A 82 -25.39 13.41 4.21
C THR A 82 -25.28 13.61 2.69
N PRO A 83 -26.32 13.20 1.93
CA PRO A 83 -26.33 13.31 0.47
C PRO A 83 -26.46 14.74 -0.04
#